data_AF-A0A4S8QMT3-F1
#
_entry.id   AF-A0A4S8QMT3-F1
#
_cell.length_a   1.000
_cell.length_b   1.000
_cell.length_c   1.000
_cell.angle_alpha   90.00
_cell.angle_beta   90.00
_cell.angle_gamma   90.00
#
_symmetry.space_group_name_H-M   'P 1'
#
loop_
_entity.id
_entity.type
_entity.pdbx_description
1 polymer ?
#
loop_
_entity_poly.entity_id
_entity_poly.type
_entity_poly.pdbx_seq_one_letter_code
_entity_poly.pdbx_strand_id
1 'polypeptide(L)'
;MAENAGAVAVVNCDFFNNDENAHPDAPHTNAPVGPVIMGGQDIKAAVPDKQRMGPARDDLVYPGSPDFPANQTVLGITTAGEATITELSLDGSLQTRSGEFTLDGLNQYAIPEGGIGAFTSEWGTGPRLRAICGDEGARNGPCSDSILEITVADDIVTEATVIDECCEASSDPVDAGEVVFVARDAAADELADVAVGDPLYWDHDLVAPDGAEFTTAIGGYPLVIDGRGLPGVDPGDRRPRTIAGHDKDGTTLFLAVVEEATLTEGSWRIRTLHR
;
A
#
# COMPACT_ATOMS: atom_id res chain seq x y z
N MET A 1 -15.98 -3.11 -13.36
CA MET A 1 -15.85 -2.86 -11.90
C MET A 1 -17.13 -2.26 -11.33
N ALA A 2 -17.50 -1.03 -11.68
CA ALA A 2 -18.67 -0.34 -11.12
C ALA A 2 -19.99 -1.13 -11.20
N GLU A 3 -20.33 -1.63 -12.38
CA GLU A 3 -21.57 -2.38 -12.62
C GLU A 3 -21.59 -3.69 -11.82
N ASN A 4 -20.48 -4.43 -11.80
CA ASN A 4 -20.34 -5.67 -11.04
C ASN A 4 -20.48 -5.43 -9.53
N ALA A 5 -20.02 -4.28 -9.03
CA ALA A 5 -20.14 -3.89 -7.63
C ALA A 5 -21.54 -3.32 -7.29
N GLY A 6 -22.43 -3.12 -8.27
CA GLY A 6 -23.70 -2.44 -8.05
C GLY A 6 -23.56 -1.00 -7.57
N ALA A 7 -22.43 -0.36 -7.87
CA ALA A 7 -22.11 0.96 -7.35
C ALA A 7 -22.99 2.05 -7.98
N VAL A 8 -23.54 2.94 -7.16
CA VAL A 8 -24.31 4.12 -7.63
C VAL A 8 -23.39 5.16 -8.29
N ALA A 9 -22.14 5.23 -7.85
CA ALA A 9 -21.08 6.05 -8.42
C ALA A 9 -19.72 5.41 -8.13
N VAL A 10 -18.73 5.66 -8.98
CA VAL A 10 -17.34 5.25 -8.78
C VAL A 10 -16.39 6.28 -9.38
N VAL A 11 -15.19 6.37 -8.83
CA VAL A 11 -14.07 7.09 -9.42
C VAL A 11 -12.81 6.23 -9.30
N ASN A 12 -11.77 6.47 -10.11
CA ASN A 12 -10.47 5.83 -9.87
C ASN A 12 -9.87 6.34 -8.55
N CYS A 13 -8.98 5.56 -7.94
CA CYS A 13 -8.35 5.95 -6.69
C CYS A 13 -6.83 6.11 -6.84
N ASP A 14 -6.08 5.68 -5.83
CA ASP A 14 -4.65 5.85 -5.60
C ASP A 14 -3.76 5.66 -6.84
N PHE A 15 -2.54 6.18 -6.73
CA PHE A 15 -1.45 5.76 -7.60
C PHE A 15 -1.20 4.27 -7.45
N PHE A 16 -0.70 3.65 -8.52
CA PHE A 16 -0.47 2.22 -8.57
C PHE A 16 0.71 1.88 -9.47
N ASN A 17 1.25 0.69 -9.29
CA ASN A 17 2.34 0.15 -10.08
C ASN A 17 1.87 -0.17 -11.51
N ASN A 18 2.00 0.82 -12.39
CA ASN A 18 1.46 0.79 -13.75
C ASN A 18 2.53 0.72 -14.85
N ASP A 19 3.80 0.76 -14.48
CA ASP A 19 4.94 0.74 -15.39
C ASP A 19 6.15 0.09 -14.69
N GLU A 20 6.87 -0.77 -15.41
CA GLU A 20 8.10 -1.41 -14.94
C GLU A 20 9.20 -1.41 -16.00
N ASN A 21 9.34 -0.30 -16.73
CA ASN A 21 10.45 -0.16 -17.70
C ASN A 21 11.84 -0.23 -17.04
N ALA A 22 11.93 0.02 -15.73
CA ALA A 22 13.17 -0.05 -14.96
C ALA A 22 13.62 -1.49 -14.66
N HIS A 23 12.69 -2.46 -14.61
CA HIS A 23 12.96 -3.86 -14.34
C HIS A 23 12.29 -4.70 -15.42
N PRO A 24 12.92 -4.88 -16.59
CA PRO A 24 12.27 -5.50 -17.75
C PRO A 24 11.73 -6.91 -17.52
N ASP A 25 12.32 -7.62 -16.55
CA ASP A 25 11.91 -8.98 -16.18
C ASP A 25 10.74 -9.01 -15.19
N ALA A 26 10.47 -7.88 -14.49
CA ALA A 26 9.34 -7.74 -13.58
C ALA A 26 8.15 -7.08 -14.30
N PRO A 27 7.00 -7.77 -14.45
CA PRO A 27 5.82 -7.10 -14.98
C PRO A 27 5.24 -6.15 -13.94
N HIS A 28 4.56 -5.10 -14.42
CA HIS A 28 3.81 -4.21 -13.53
C HIS A 28 2.65 -4.97 -12.87
N THR A 29 2.42 -4.71 -11.58
CA THR A 29 1.50 -5.48 -10.72
C THR A 29 0.09 -4.90 -10.71
N ASN A 30 -0.09 -3.64 -11.11
CA ASN A 30 -1.30 -2.85 -10.92
C ASN A 30 -1.72 -2.65 -9.45
N ALA A 31 -0.88 -3.04 -8.48
CA ALA A 31 -1.15 -2.84 -7.06
C ALA A 31 -1.01 -1.36 -6.66
N PRO A 32 -1.88 -0.84 -5.77
CA PRO A 32 -1.85 0.55 -5.34
C PRO A 32 -0.63 0.90 -4.49
N VAL A 33 -0.39 2.18 -4.23
CA VAL A 33 0.74 2.66 -3.42
C VAL A 33 0.44 2.47 -1.93
N GLY A 34 -0.62 3.10 -1.44
CA GLY A 34 -0.95 3.19 -0.03
C GLY A 34 -1.79 2.03 0.51
N PRO A 35 -2.23 2.14 1.77
CA PRO A 35 -2.98 1.10 2.45
C PRO A 35 -4.37 0.90 1.86
N VAL A 36 -4.92 -0.31 2.04
CA VAL A 36 -6.30 -0.64 1.70
C VAL A 36 -6.94 -1.43 2.83
N ILE A 37 -8.07 -0.93 3.35
CA ILE A 37 -9.00 -1.67 4.21
C ILE A 37 -10.31 -1.84 3.46
N MET A 38 -10.85 -3.06 3.43
CA MET A 38 -12.12 -3.37 2.78
C MET A 38 -13.02 -4.20 3.70
N GLY A 39 -14.19 -3.67 4.06
CA GLY A 39 -15.12 -4.38 4.94
C GLY A 39 -14.56 -4.63 6.35
N GLY A 40 -13.60 -3.82 6.80
CA GLY A 40 -12.87 -4.01 8.05
C GLY A 40 -11.72 -5.02 7.98
N GLN A 41 -11.40 -5.54 6.79
CA GLN A 41 -10.24 -6.40 6.58
C GLN A 41 -9.07 -5.59 6.03
N ASP A 42 -7.89 -5.80 6.60
CA ASP A 42 -6.64 -5.24 6.10
C ASP A 42 -6.21 -5.99 4.85
N ILE A 43 -6.28 -5.29 3.72
CA ILE A 43 -5.99 -5.88 2.41
C ILE A 43 -4.53 -5.66 2.05
N LYS A 44 -3.94 -4.52 2.41
CA LYS A 44 -2.59 -4.14 1.98
C LYS A 44 -2.03 -2.97 2.79
N ALA A 45 -0.72 -2.99 3.04
CA ALA A 45 0.05 -1.89 3.64
C ALA A 45 0.63 -0.91 2.61
N ALA A 46 1.25 0.18 3.06
CA ALA A 46 1.87 1.18 2.17
C ALA A 46 3.25 0.74 1.66
N VAL A 47 3.57 1.04 0.40
CA VAL A 47 4.93 0.83 -0.14
C VAL A 47 5.95 1.84 0.43
N PRO A 48 7.25 1.50 0.45
CA PRO A 48 8.32 2.43 0.82
C PRO A 48 8.29 3.73 0.00
N ASP A 49 8.64 4.86 0.63
CA ASP A 49 8.54 6.19 0.00
C ASP A 49 9.32 6.26 -1.31
N LYS A 50 10.56 5.76 -1.35
CA LYS A 50 11.39 5.83 -2.57
C LYS A 50 10.96 4.86 -3.65
N GLN A 51 10.03 3.95 -3.38
CA GLN A 51 9.52 2.98 -4.34
C GLN A 51 8.12 3.30 -4.87
N ARG A 52 7.49 4.37 -4.39
CA ARG A 52 6.12 4.73 -4.79
C ARG A 52 6.00 5.15 -6.26
N MET A 53 4.79 4.97 -6.81
CA MET A 53 4.39 5.63 -8.05
C MET A 53 3.70 6.96 -7.78
N GLY A 54 3.87 7.92 -8.69
CA GLY A 54 3.22 9.24 -8.62
C GLY A 54 4.19 10.43 -8.40
N PRO A 55 3.66 11.66 -8.23
CA PRO A 55 4.45 12.89 -8.10
C PRO A 55 5.33 12.90 -6.85
N ALA A 56 6.55 13.46 -6.93
CA ALA A 56 7.44 13.57 -5.76
C ALA A 56 6.73 14.25 -4.57
N ARG A 57 7.06 13.81 -3.36
CA ARG A 57 6.43 14.26 -2.11
C ARG A 57 7.35 15.13 -1.26
N ASP A 58 8.57 15.44 -1.73
CA ASP A 58 9.60 16.11 -0.92
C ASP A 58 9.15 17.47 -0.36
N ASP A 59 8.17 18.11 -1.01
CA ASP A 59 7.60 19.39 -0.58
C ASP A 59 6.33 19.25 0.28
N LEU A 60 5.75 18.06 0.43
CA LEU A 60 4.53 17.84 1.22
C LEU A 60 4.84 17.91 2.71
N VAL A 61 4.48 19.04 3.34
CA VAL A 61 4.68 19.26 4.77
C VAL A 61 3.36 19.62 5.44
N TYR A 62 2.94 18.84 6.44
CA TYR A 62 1.87 19.23 7.34
C TYR A 62 2.42 19.90 8.61
N PRO A 63 2.02 21.14 8.95
CA PRO A 63 2.57 21.83 10.12
C PRO A 63 2.33 21.07 11.42
N GLY A 64 3.41 20.73 12.13
CA GLY A 64 3.37 20.01 13.40
C GLY A 64 3.47 18.48 13.26
N SER A 65 3.55 17.96 12.05
CA SER A 65 3.68 16.52 11.78
C SER A 65 4.73 16.31 10.66
N PRO A 66 6.02 16.15 11.00
CA PRO A 66 7.09 16.09 10.00
C PRO A 66 7.00 14.86 9.10
N ASP A 67 6.40 13.77 9.59
CA ASP A 67 6.27 12.51 8.87
C ASP A 67 4.90 12.36 8.17
N PHE A 68 4.00 13.35 8.33
CA PHE A 68 2.68 13.37 7.70
C PHE A 68 2.59 14.55 6.71
N PRO A 69 2.10 14.32 5.49
CA PRO A 69 1.56 13.06 4.99
C PRO A 69 2.59 12.12 4.35
N ALA A 70 2.50 10.82 4.62
CA ALA A 70 3.29 9.75 3.97
C ALA A 70 2.47 8.85 3.01
N ASN A 71 3.06 7.77 2.48
CA ASN A 71 2.32 6.79 1.67
C ASN A 71 1.23 6.05 2.46
N GLN A 72 1.35 6.07 3.78
CA GLN A 72 0.40 5.59 4.77
C GLN A 72 -0.87 6.45 4.83
N THR A 73 -0.88 7.65 4.22
CA THR A 73 -2.05 8.53 4.25
C THR A 73 -3.22 7.91 3.49
N VAL A 74 -4.37 7.85 4.15
CA VAL A 74 -5.63 7.31 3.63
C VAL A 74 -6.77 8.33 3.74
N LEU A 75 -7.75 8.19 2.85
CA LEU A 75 -9.13 8.59 3.12
C LEU A 75 -9.87 7.35 3.64
N GLY A 76 -10.33 7.40 4.89
CA GLY A 76 -11.00 6.28 5.54
C GLY A 76 -12.39 6.61 6.04
N ILE A 77 -13.21 5.58 6.21
CA ILE A 77 -14.50 5.59 6.89
C ILE A 77 -14.36 4.70 8.13
N THR A 78 -14.46 5.31 9.31
CA THR A 78 -14.33 4.60 10.58
C THR A 78 -15.48 3.60 10.80
N THR A 79 -15.35 2.71 11.77
CA THR A 79 -16.45 1.84 12.22
C THR A 79 -17.65 2.61 12.79
N ALA A 80 -17.45 3.86 13.20
CA ALA A 80 -18.53 4.79 13.57
C ALA A 80 -19.24 5.44 12.36
N GLY A 81 -18.73 5.23 11.14
CA GLY A 81 -19.29 5.78 9.91
C GLY A 81 -18.81 7.21 9.59
N GLU A 82 -17.73 7.67 10.23
CA GLU A 82 -17.17 9.00 10.03
C GLU A 82 -16.02 8.93 9.01
N ALA A 83 -16.07 9.80 8.00
CA ALA A 83 -14.98 9.95 7.05
C ALA A 83 -13.86 10.83 7.63
N THR A 84 -12.61 10.38 7.49
CA THR A 84 -11.43 11.09 7.97
C THR A 84 -10.23 10.89 7.05
N ILE A 85 -9.28 11.81 7.10
CA ILE A 85 -7.95 11.66 6.52
C ILE A 85 -6.97 11.45 7.66
N THR A 86 -6.30 10.30 7.65
CA THR A 86 -5.30 9.90 8.66
C THR A 86 -4.21 9.06 8.01
N GLU A 87 -3.35 8.45 8.81
CA GLU A 87 -2.37 7.45 8.37
C GLU A 87 -2.73 6.07 8.92
N LEU A 88 -2.38 5.04 8.15
CA LEU A 88 -2.42 3.65 8.59
C LEU A 88 -1.03 3.03 8.42
N SER A 89 -0.44 2.61 9.53
CA SER A 89 0.84 1.90 9.57
C SER A 89 0.60 0.41 9.73
N LEU A 90 1.47 -0.41 9.16
CA LEU A 90 1.47 -1.84 9.42
C LEU A 90 2.09 -2.08 10.81
N ASP A 91 1.33 -2.69 11.70
CA ASP A 91 1.83 -3.35 12.90
C ASP A 91 1.74 -4.85 12.61
N GLY A 92 2.86 -5.51 12.39
CA GLY A 92 2.86 -6.92 12.00
C GLY A 92 4.10 -7.64 12.48
N SER A 93 3.94 -8.92 12.81
CA SER A 93 5.01 -9.76 13.32
C SER A 93 5.00 -11.16 12.72
N LEU A 94 6.18 -11.76 12.70
CA LEU A 94 6.44 -13.11 12.25
C LEU A 94 7.21 -13.85 13.34
N GLN A 95 6.57 -14.85 13.94
CA GLN A 95 7.17 -15.69 14.98
C GLN A 95 7.63 -17.01 14.38
N THR A 96 8.94 -17.26 14.43
CA THR A 96 9.56 -18.53 14.06
C THR A 96 10.20 -19.19 15.29
N ARG A 97 10.88 -20.32 15.08
CA ARG A 97 11.70 -20.95 16.13
C ARG A 97 12.96 -20.16 16.49
N SER A 98 13.48 -19.34 15.57
CA SER A 98 14.70 -18.56 15.79
C SER A 98 14.43 -17.23 16.50
N GLY A 99 13.21 -16.71 16.41
CA GLY A 99 12.83 -15.46 17.06
C GLY A 99 11.54 -14.88 16.52
N GLU A 100 11.27 -13.65 16.94
CA GLU A 100 10.21 -12.79 16.41
C GLU A 100 10.85 -11.75 15.48
N PHE A 101 10.22 -11.53 14.33
CA PHE A 101 10.63 -10.59 13.31
C PHE A 101 9.48 -9.64 13.00
N THR A 102 9.79 -8.43 12.54
CA THR A 102 8.78 -7.47 12.07
C THR A 102 8.31 -7.84 10.66
N LEU A 103 7.03 -7.67 10.38
CA LEU A 103 6.52 -7.67 9.01
C LEU A 103 6.53 -6.23 8.47
N ASP A 104 7.25 -6.02 7.38
CA ASP A 104 7.46 -4.71 6.76
C ASP A 104 6.54 -4.45 5.56
N GLY A 105 5.78 -5.46 5.16
CA GLY A 105 4.84 -5.35 4.06
C GLY A 105 3.69 -6.34 4.12
N LEU A 106 2.56 -5.91 3.56
CA LEU A 106 1.37 -6.73 3.36
C LEU A 106 0.83 -6.49 1.95
N ASN A 107 0.80 -7.54 1.12
CA ASN A 107 0.28 -7.54 -0.25
C ASN A 107 0.72 -6.33 -1.08
N GLN A 108 2.01 -5.99 -1.04
CA GLN A 108 2.55 -4.77 -1.66
C GLN A 108 3.64 -5.08 -2.68
N TYR A 109 3.73 -4.25 -3.72
CA TYR A 109 4.66 -4.45 -4.83
C TYR A 109 6.11 -4.04 -4.51
N ALA A 110 6.42 -3.67 -3.27
CA ALA A 110 7.74 -3.23 -2.85
C ALA A 110 7.94 -3.51 -1.36
N ILE A 111 8.94 -4.31 -1.01
CA ILE A 111 9.37 -4.58 0.37
C ILE A 111 10.61 -3.72 0.64
N PRO A 112 10.73 -3.08 1.83
CA PRO A 112 11.95 -2.40 2.23
C PRO A 112 13.20 -3.28 2.11
N GLU A 113 14.36 -2.67 1.87
CA GLU A 113 15.63 -3.42 1.90
C GLU A 113 15.83 -4.08 3.27
N GLY A 114 16.17 -5.37 3.25
CA GLY A 114 16.33 -6.14 4.49
C GLY A 114 15.03 -6.46 5.23
N GLY A 115 13.87 -6.28 4.60
CA GLY A 115 12.57 -6.49 5.21
C GLY A 115 11.87 -7.80 4.82
N ILE A 116 10.72 -8.03 5.45
CA ILE A 116 9.84 -9.19 5.21
C ILE A 116 8.46 -8.70 4.75
N GLY A 117 7.99 -9.19 3.60
CA GLY A 117 6.62 -8.96 3.11
C GLY A 117 5.75 -10.20 3.20
N ALA A 118 4.51 -10.06 3.66
CA ALA A 118 3.49 -11.11 3.63
C ALA A 118 2.58 -10.96 2.40
N PHE A 119 2.37 -12.06 1.67
CA PHE A 119 1.43 -12.16 0.56
C PHE A 119 0.35 -13.19 0.87
N THR A 120 -0.90 -12.78 0.77
CA THR A 120 -2.09 -13.59 1.00
C THR A 120 -2.85 -13.80 -0.30
N SER A 121 -3.96 -14.54 -0.28
CA SER A 121 -4.85 -14.65 -1.45
C SER A 121 -5.36 -13.30 -1.99
N GLU A 122 -5.38 -12.25 -1.17
CA GLU A 122 -5.76 -10.89 -1.58
C GLU A 122 -4.73 -10.20 -2.49
N TRP A 123 -3.49 -10.71 -2.57
CA TRP A 123 -2.53 -10.25 -3.57
C TRP A 123 -2.99 -10.55 -5.01
N GLY A 124 -3.77 -11.63 -5.17
CA GLY A 124 -4.25 -12.10 -6.46
C GLY A 124 -3.17 -12.81 -7.28
N THR A 125 -3.25 -12.68 -8.60
CA THR A 125 -2.44 -13.45 -9.55
C THR A 125 -1.20 -12.70 -10.05
N GLY A 126 -0.84 -11.58 -9.41
CA GLY A 126 0.36 -10.82 -9.78
C GLY A 126 1.63 -11.55 -9.33
N PRO A 127 2.74 -11.47 -10.07
CA PRO A 127 4.00 -12.02 -9.58
C PRO A 127 4.55 -11.16 -8.44
N ARG A 128 5.33 -11.78 -7.56
CA ARG A 128 5.98 -11.11 -6.42
C ARG A 128 7.34 -10.52 -6.76
N LEU A 129 7.87 -10.79 -7.97
CA LEU A 129 9.17 -10.31 -8.42
C LEU A 129 9.39 -8.81 -8.21
N ARG A 130 8.38 -7.98 -8.51
CA ARG A 130 8.52 -6.53 -8.31
C ARG A 130 8.75 -6.17 -6.84
N ALA A 131 8.25 -6.95 -5.89
CA ALA A 131 8.39 -6.70 -4.45
C ALA A 131 9.83 -6.68 -3.96
N ILE A 132 10.73 -7.35 -4.68
CA ILE A 132 12.14 -7.47 -4.31
C ILE A 132 13.07 -6.59 -5.16
N CYS A 133 12.50 -5.68 -5.95
CA CYS A 133 13.24 -4.73 -6.80
C CYS A 133 13.21 -3.31 -6.25
N GLY A 134 14.28 -2.55 -6.52
CA GLY A 134 14.48 -1.22 -5.99
C GLY A 134 15.15 -1.23 -4.61
N ASP A 135 15.60 -0.05 -4.21
CA ASP A 135 16.31 0.21 -2.95
C ASP A 135 15.72 1.43 -2.21
N GLU A 136 16.21 1.71 -1.00
CA GLU A 136 15.75 2.81 -0.15
C GLU A 136 16.10 4.20 -0.70
N GLY A 137 16.88 4.30 -1.77
CA GLY A 137 17.22 5.53 -2.46
C GLY A 137 16.53 5.71 -3.82
N ALA A 138 16.15 4.61 -4.47
CA ALA A 138 15.74 4.60 -5.87
C ALA A 138 14.77 3.47 -6.20
N ARG A 139 13.57 3.84 -6.68
CA ARG A 139 12.58 2.91 -7.24
C ARG A 139 13.13 1.99 -8.33
N ASN A 140 14.11 2.47 -9.11
CA ASN A 140 14.73 1.77 -10.24
C ASN A 140 16.08 1.12 -9.87
N GLY A 141 16.37 0.98 -8.57
CA GLY A 141 17.47 0.17 -8.09
C GLY A 141 17.33 -1.30 -8.51
N PRO A 142 18.39 -2.11 -8.41
CA PRO A 142 18.35 -3.50 -8.83
C PRO A 142 17.35 -4.33 -8.01
N CYS A 143 17.06 -5.52 -8.52
CA CYS A 143 16.40 -6.57 -7.76
C CYS A 143 17.41 -7.25 -6.83
N SER A 144 16.95 -7.68 -5.65
CA SER A 144 17.79 -8.40 -4.69
C SER A 144 18.00 -9.84 -5.14
N ASP A 145 19.26 -10.29 -5.05
CA ASP A 145 19.68 -11.67 -5.34
C ASP A 145 19.77 -12.53 -4.06
N SER A 146 19.27 -12.04 -2.93
CA SER A 146 19.20 -12.78 -1.66
C SER A 146 17.76 -12.81 -1.17
N ILE A 147 17.02 -13.81 -1.62
CA ILE A 147 15.58 -13.93 -1.37
C ILE A 147 15.27 -15.28 -0.75
N LEU A 148 14.33 -15.28 0.20
CA LEU A 148 13.73 -16.48 0.76
C LEU A 148 12.20 -16.36 0.66
N GLU A 149 11.56 -17.26 -0.09
CA GLU A 149 10.11 -17.43 -0.09
C GLU A 149 9.70 -18.57 0.85
N ILE A 150 8.78 -18.30 1.78
CA ILE A 150 8.26 -19.28 2.75
C ILE A 150 6.75 -19.34 2.59
N THR A 151 6.23 -20.50 2.18
CA THR A 151 4.77 -20.74 2.13
C THR A 151 4.33 -21.39 3.42
N VAL A 152 3.25 -20.88 4.00
CA VAL A 152 2.67 -21.34 5.27
C VAL A 152 1.20 -21.66 5.06
N ALA A 153 0.79 -22.81 5.56
CA ALA A 153 -0.61 -23.24 5.64
C ALA A 153 -0.88 -23.83 7.03
N ASP A 154 -1.99 -23.45 7.65
CA ASP A 154 -2.36 -23.89 9.01
C ASP A 154 -1.22 -23.72 10.04
N ASP A 155 -0.54 -22.57 10.02
CA ASP A 155 0.61 -22.20 10.87
C ASP A 155 1.85 -23.11 10.72
N ILE A 156 1.92 -23.89 9.64
CA ILE A 156 3.04 -24.78 9.33
C ILE A 156 3.67 -24.40 7.99
N VAL A 157 5.00 -24.31 7.97
CA VAL A 157 5.76 -24.10 6.73
C VAL A 157 5.58 -25.31 5.81
N THR A 158 5.02 -25.08 4.63
CA THR A 158 4.80 -26.09 3.58
C THR A 158 5.88 -26.06 2.51
N GLU A 159 6.48 -24.89 2.28
CA GLU A 159 7.57 -24.68 1.33
C GLU A 159 8.52 -23.60 1.86
N ALA A 160 9.82 -23.76 1.59
CA ALA A 160 10.84 -22.77 1.88
C ALA A 160 11.89 -22.82 0.77
N THR A 161 11.97 -21.75 -0.02
CA THR A 161 12.75 -21.70 -1.27
C THR A 161 13.69 -20.51 -1.24
N VAL A 162 14.99 -20.80 -1.24
CA VAL A 162 16.04 -19.80 -1.45
C VAL A 162 16.12 -19.50 -2.94
N ILE A 163 16.09 -18.22 -3.30
CA ILE A 163 16.20 -17.73 -4.66
C ILE A 163 17.47 -16.86 -4.74
N ASP A 164 18.47 -17.40 -5.43
CA ASP A 164 19.79 -16.77 -5.62
C ASP A 164 19.87 -15.94 -6.93
N GLU A 165 18.80 -15.93 -7.72
CA GLU A 165 18.67 -15.13 -8.94
C GLU A 165 17.27 -14.48 -8.94
N CYS A 166 17.22 -13.15 -8.81
CA CYS A 166 15.97 -12.40 -8.62
C CYS A 166 14.84 -12.80 -9.58
N CYS A 167 15.16 -13.07 -10.85
CA CYS A 167 14.20 -13.41 -11.91
C CYS A 167 13.44 -14.74 -11.70
N GLU A 168 13.74 -15.50 -10.65
CA GLU A 168 13.07 -16.77 -10.33
C GLU A 168 12.02 -16.64 -9.21
N ALA A 169 11.76 -15.43 -8.69
CA ALA A 169 10.70 -15.21 -7.70
C ALA A 169 9.35 -15.72 -8.22
N SER A 170 8.62 -16.46 -7.38
CA SER A 170 7.44 -17.16 -7.83
C SER A 170 6.35 -16.20 -8.34
N SER A 171 5.71 -16.65 -9.41
CA SER A 171 4.54 -16.00 -10.02
C SER A 171 3.23 -16.69 -9.67
N ASP A 172 3.30 -17.76 -8.88
CA ASP A 172 2.13 -18.54 -8.52
C ASP A 172 1.23 -17.73 -7.57
N PRO A 173 -0.10 -17.75 -7.79
CA PRO A 173 -1.05 -17.15 -6.86
C PRO A 173 -0.93 -17.78 -5.48
N VAL A 174 -1.29 -17.02 -4.45
CA VAL A 174 -1.42 -17.54 -3.09
C VAL A 174 -2.81 -18.13 -2.92
N ASP A 175 -2.91 -19.40 -2.54
CA ASP A 175 -4.20 -20.05 -2.33
C ASP A 175 -4.90 -19.53 -1.05
N ALA A 176 -6.23 -19.66 -1.02
CA ALA A 176 -7.00 -19.25 0.14
C ALA A 176 -6.62 -20.09 1.37
N GLY A 177 -6.27 -19.42 2.48
CA GLY A 177 -5.78 -20.07 3.69
C GLY A 177 -4.26 -20.27 3.72
N GLU A 178 -3.55 -19.89 2.65
CA GLU A 178 -2.11 -19.85 2.62
C GLU A 178 -1.58 -18.41 2.72
N VAL A 179 -0.32 -18.31 3.13
CA VAL A 179 0.45 -17.06 3.13
C VAL A 179 1.85 -17.36 2.61
N VAL A 180 2.35 -16.52 1.72
CA VAL A 180 3.74 -16.54 1.26
C VAL A 180 4.46 -15.36 1.87
N PHE A 181 5.46 -15.63 2.70
CA PHE A 181 6.39 -14.62 3.19
C PHE A 181 7.56 -14.52 2.23
N VAL A 182 7.90 -13.30 1.84
CA VAL A 182 9.08 -12.99 1.02
C VAL A 182 10.02 -12.17 1.87
N ALA A 183 11.16 -12.73 2.21
CA ALA A 183 12.25 -12.03 2.88
C ALA A 183 13.32 -11.68 1.85
N ARG A 184 13.89 -10.47 1.93
CA ARG A 184 14.98 -10.02 1.05
C ARG A 184 16.18 -9.53 1.83
N ASP A 185 17.35 -9.63 1.22
CA ASP A 185 18.62 -9.13 1.76
C ASP A 185 18.91 -9.72 3.16
N ALA A 186 19.10 -8.88 4.18
CA ALA A 186 19.41 -9.32 5.54
C ALA A 186 18.32 -10.22 6.16
N ALA A 187 17.04 -9.98 5.85
CA ALA A 187 15.96 -10.80 6.38
C ALA A 187 15.97 -12.22 5.81
N ALA A 188 16.42 -12.40 4.56
CA ALA A 188 16.57 -13.73 3.97
C ALA A 188 17.65 -14.55 4.72
N ASP A 189 18.77 -13.90 5.06
CA ASP A 189 19.85 -14.53 5.86
C ASP A 189 19.38 -14.88 7.28
N GLU A 190 18.61 -14.01 7.93
CA GLU A 190 18.10 -14.23 9.29
C GLU A 190 17.06 -15.35 9.38
N LEU A 191 16.32 -15.60 8.29
CA LEU A 191 15.31 -16.64 8.19
C LEU A 191 15.82 -17.93 7.51
N ALA A 192 17.10 -18.01 7.15
CA ALA A 192 17.67 -19.13 6.39
C ALA A 192 17.52 -20.52 7.06
N ASP A 193 17.33 -20.57 8.38
CA ASP A 193 17.11 -21.81 9.13
C ASP A 193 15.63 -22.27 9.16
N VAL A 194 14.69 -21.50 8.59
CA VAL A 194 13.28 -21.89 8.47
C VAL A 194 13.15 -23.07 7.51
N ALA A 195 12.53 -24.16 7.99
CA ALA A 195 12.39 -25.39 7.22
C ALA A 195 10.93 -25.86 7.12
N VAL A 196 10.64 -26.66 6.09
CA VAL A 196 9.33 -27.33 5.93
C VAL A 196 8.99 -28.15 7.17
N GLY A 197 7.77 -27.99 7.67
CA GLY A 197 7.27 -28.60 8.90
C GLY A 197 7.50 -27.76 10.16
N ASP A 198 8.14 -26.59 10.03
CA ASP A 198 8.31 -25.68 11.15
C ASP A 198 7.01 -24.95 11.48
N PRO A 199 6.68 -24.75 12.77
CA PRO A 199 5.62 -23.83 13.14
C PRO A 199 6.08 -22.41 12.86
N LEU A 200 5.21 -21.65 12.22
CA LEU A 200 5.40 -20.24 11.93
C LEU A 200 4.06 -19.54 12.14
N TYR A 201 4.05 -18.58 13.05
CA TYR A 201 2.87 -17.79 13.38
C TYR A 201 3.09 -16.37 12.92
N TRP A 202 2.02 -15.68 12.56
CA TRP A 202 2.10 -14.30 12.13
C TRP A 202 0.83 -13.57 12.55
N ASP A 203 0.96 -12.26 12.71
CA ASP A 203 -0.16 -11.37 12.99
C ASP A 203 0.05 -10.05 12.27
N HIS A 204 -1.03 -9.35 11.96
CA HIS A 204 -0.95 -8.02 11.36
C HIS A 204 -2.21 -7.20 11.60
N ASP A 205 -2.02 -5.90 11.76
CA ASP A 205 -3.06 -4.88 11.78
C ASP A 205 -2.58 -3.61 11.04
N LEU A 206 -3.51 -2.92 10.38
CA LEU A 206 -3.32 -1.55 9.91
C LEU A 206 -3.82 -0.57 10.96
N VAL A 207 -2.89 0.04 11.68
CA VAL A 207 -3.17 0.84 12.86
C VAL A 207 -3.17 2.34 12.56
N ALA A 208 -4.20 3.03 13.03
CA ALA A 208 -4.25 4.49 13.04
C ALA A 208 -3.57 5.07 14.29
N PRO A 209 -2.96 6.27 14.21
CA PRO A 209 -2.30 6.91 15.36
C PRO A 209 -3.19 7.13 16.59
N ASP A 210 -4.50 7.31 16.39
CA ASP A 210 -5.50 7.51 17.44
C ASP A 210 -6.24 6.22 17.84
N GLY A 211 -5.89 5.09 17.23
CA GLY A 211 -6.54 3.79 17.44
C GLY A 211 -7.92 3.67 16.81
N ALA A 212 -8.30 4.57 15.90
CA ALA A 212 -9.55 4.42 15.16
C ALA A 212 -9.54 3.17 14.29
N GLU A 213 -10.64 2.41 14.31
CA GLU A 213 -10.86 1.26 13.43
C GLU A 213 -11.64 1.70 12.19
N PHE A 214 -11.40 1.04 11.06
CA PHE A 214 -11.96 1.41 9.77
C PHE A 214 -12.80 0.30 9.16
N THR A 215 -13.91 0.66 8.54
CA THR A 215 -14.65 -0.26 7.66
C THR A 215 -14.12 -0.22 6.24
N THR A 216 -13.57 0.93 5.83
CA THR A 216 -12.96 1.12 4.52
C THR A 216 -11.89 2.18 4.65
N ALA A 217 -10.74 1.95 4.04
CA ALA A 217 -9.69 2.96 3.92
C ALA A 217 -8.97 2.75 2.60
N ILE A 218 -8.64 3.84 1.91
CA ILE A 218 -7.91 3.77 0.66
C ILE A 218 -6.83 4.84 0.66
N GLY A 219 -5.62 4.42 0.29
CA GLY A 219 -4.47 5.29 0.07
C GLY A 219 -4.74 6.41 -0.92
N GLY A 220 -4.01 7.50 -0.78
CA GLY A 220 -4.08 8.60 -1.73
C GLY A 220 -3.02 9.66 -1.54
N TYR A 221 -3.08 10.68 -2.38
CA TYR A 221 -2.20 11.83 -2.32
C TYR A 221 -2.98 13.04 -1.78
N PRO A 222 -2.74 13.46 -0.53
CA PRO A 222 -3.53 14.52 0.07
C PRO A 222 -3.21 15.87 -0.58
N LEU A 223 -4.28 16.63 -0.83
CA LEU A 223 -4.21 18.00 -1.36
C LEU A 223 -4.62 19.03 -0.31
N VAL A 224 -5.53 18.65 0.57
CA VAL A 224 -6.08 19.49 1.63
C VAL A 224 -6.22 18.64 2.88
N ILE A 225 -5.69 19.13 4.00
CA ILE A 225 -5.82 18.50 5.32
C ILE A 225 -6.26 19.58 6.31
N ASP A 226 -7.28 19.31 7.11
CA ASP A 226 -7.84 20.28 8.08
C ASP A 226 -8.18 21.65 7.46
N GLY A 227 -8.66 21.63 6.21
CA GLY A 227 -8.99 22.83 5.44
C GLY A 227 -7.78 23.64 4.95
N ARG A 228 -6.56 23.11 5.09
CA ARG A 228 -5.31 23.73 4.64
C ARG A 228 -4.84 23.06 3.36
N GLY A 229 -4.67 23.85 2.30
CA GLY A 229 -4.04 23.36 1.07
C GLY A 229 -2.57 23.02 1.32
N LEU A 230 -2.14 21.86 0.83
CA LEU A 230 -0.75 21.45 0.88
C LEU A 230 0.00 21.97 -0.36
N PRO A 231 1.32 22.25 -0.23
CA PRO A 231 2.19 22.53 -1.38
C PRO A 231 2.32 21.30 -2.30
N GLY A 232 3.09 21.41 -3.40
CA GLY A 232 3.36 20.27 -4.28
C GLY A 232 2.35 20.07 -5.42
N VAL A 233 1.35 20.96 -5.54
CA VAL A 233 0.51 21.07 -6.74
C VAL A 233 0.83 22.36 -7.47
N ASP A 234 1.38 22.24 -8.68
CA ASP A 234 1.56 23.39 -9.57
C ASP A 234 0.19 23.90 -10.04
N PRO A 235 -0.20 25.15 -9.70
CA PRO A 235 -1.48 25.71 -10.12
C PRO A 235 -1.63 25.83 -11.65
N GLY A 236 -0.51 25.81 -12.39
CA GLY A 236 -0.45 25.83 -13.85
C GLY A 236 -0.58 24.46 -14.51
N ASP A 237 -0.43 23.35 -13.78
CA ASP A 237 -0.46 21.99 -14.33
C ASP A 237 -1.89 21.53 -14.62
N ARG A 238 -2.28 21.63 -15.89
CA ARG A 238 -3.60 21.20 -16.37
C ARG A 238 -3.58 19.73 -16.71
N ARG A 239 -4.11 18.90 -15.83
CA ARG A 239 -4.33 17.47 -16.08
C ARG A 239 -5.71 17.06 -15.57
N PRO A 240 -6.28 15.98 -16.12
CA PRO A 240 -7.41 15.33 -15.49
C PRO A 240 -7.08 14.95 -14.05
N ARG A 241 -8.01 15.19 -13.12
CA ARG A 241 -7.86 14.86 -11.70
C ARG A 241 -9.13 14.18 -11.20
N THR A 242 -8.91 13.22 -10.32
CA THR A 242 -9.96 12.63 -9.50
C THR A 242 -9.67 13.01 -8.06
N ILE A 243 -10.70 13.47 -7.35
CA ILE A 243 -10.59 13.97 -5.99
C ILE A 243 -11.67 13.30 -5.16
N ALA A 244 -11.28 12.82 -3.99
CA ALA A 244 -12.19 12.41 -2.93
C ALA A 244 -11.88 13.21 -1.66
N GLY A 245 -12.89 13.50 -0.87
CA GLY A 245 -12.72 14.19 0.40
C GLY A 245 -14.00 14.13 1.22
N HIS A 246 -14.01 14.80 2.37
CA HIS A 246 -15.17 14.83 3.27
C HIS A 246 -15.44 16.24 3.78
N ASP A 247 -16.65 16.43 4.34
CA ASP A 247 -16.98 17.66 5.06
C ASP A 247 -16.30 17.70 6.44
N LYS A 248 -16.39 18.85 7.12
CA LYS A 248 -15.76 19.07 8.42
C LYS A 248 -16.14 18.00 9.46
N ASP A 249 -17.36 17.50 9.38
CA ASP A 249 -17.92 16.58 10.37
C ASP A 249 -17.78 15.11 9.94
N GLY A 250 -17.17 14.82 8.78
CA GLY A 250 -16.97 13.47 8.27
C GLY A 250 -18.26 12.75 7.83
N THR A 251 -19.38 13.47 7.75
CA THR A 251 -20.70 12.89 7.46
C THR A 251 -21.03 12.84 5.97
N THR A 252 -20.34 13.66 5.17
CA THR A 252 -20.54 13.75 3.73
C THR A 252 -19.24 13.49 2.98
N LEU A 253 -19.25 12.51 2.09
CA LEU A 253 -18.17 12.29 1.13
C LEU A 253 -18.40 13.11 -0.15
N PHE A 254 -17.33 13.69 -0.66
CA PHE A 254 -17.28 14.37 -1.95
C PHE A 254 -16.45 13.55 -2.92
N LEU A 255 -17.00 13.26 -4.10
CA LEU A 255 -16.28 12.69 -5.23
C LEU A 255 -16.35 13.69 -6.38
N ALA A 256 -15.20 14.02 -6.97
CA ALA A 256 -15.11 14.94 -8.09
C ALA A 256 -14.15 14.40 -9.15
N VAL A 257 -14.55 14.51 -10.41
CA VAL A 257 -13.69 14.28 -11.57
C VAL A 257 -13.61 15.58 -12.33
N VAL A 258 -12.39 15.99 -12.63
CA VAL A 258 -12.07 17.20 -13.38
C VAL A 258 -11.35 16.76 -14.65
N GLU A 259 -11.93 17.04 -15.81
CA GLU A 259 -11.35 16.64 -17.10
C GLU A 259 -10.30 17.65 -17.59
N GLU A 260 -10.55 18.94 -17.38
CA GLU A 260 -9.59 20.03 -17.61
C GLU A 260 -9.81 21.15 -16.60
N ALA A 261 -8.79 21.52 -15.82
CA ALA A 261 -8.81 22.75 -15.03
C ALA A 261 -7.43 23.32 -14.76
N THR A 262 -7.40 24.64 -14.57
CA THR A 262 -6.30 25.37 -13.91
C THR A 262 -6.52 25.29 -12.41
N LEU A 263 -5.52 24.82 -11.66
CA LEU A 263 -5.55 24.69 -10.20
C LEU A 263 -5.23 26.04 -9.53
N THR A 264 -6.00 27.09 -9.78
CA THR A 264 -5.81 28.39 -9.11
C THR A 264 -6.60 28.48 -7.81
N GLU A 265 -6.04 29.09 -6.76
CA GLU A 265 -6.79 29.46 -5.55
C GLU A 265 -8.12 30.15 -5.91
N GLY A 266 -9.24 29.61 -5.42
CA GLY A 266 -10.58 30.18 -5.63
C GLY A 266 -11.34 29.70 -6.88
N SER A 267 -10.83 28.76 -7.69
CA SER A 267 -11.55 28.22 -8.87
C SER A 267 -12.58 27.12 -8.57
N TRP A 268 -12.67 26.66 -7.33
CA TRP A 268 -13.56 25.56 -6.95
C TRP A 268 -14.69 26.05 -6.05
N ARG A 269 -15.93 25.86 -6.50
CA ARG A 269 -17.10 25.77 -5.61
C ARG A 269 -17.52 24.31 -5.59
N ILE A 270 -17.37 23.64 -4.45
CA ILE A 270 -18.09 22.39 -4.18
C ILE A 270 -19.57 22.75 -4.23
N ARG A 271 -20.27 22.30 -5.29
CA ARG A 271 -21.73 22.32 -5.30
C ARG A 271 -22.19 21.07 -4.57
N THR A 272 -22.73 21.26 -3.38
CA THR A 272 -23.42 20.22 -2.63
C THR A 272 -24.57 19.69 -3.49
N LEU A 273 -24.51 18.41 -3.88
CA LEU A 273 -25.67 17.71 -4.41
C LEU A 273 -26.51 17.28 -3.21
N HIS A 274 -27.37 18.18 -2.75
CA HIS A 274 -28.44 17.80 -1.82
C HIS A 274 -29.47 16.95 -2.57
N ARG A 275 -29.89 15.84 -1.95
CA ARG A 275 -31.23 15.28 -2.18
C ARG A 275 -32.23 16.04 -1.32
#